data_AF-A0A954KIF1-F1
#
_entry.id   AF-A0A954KIF1-F1
#
_cell.length_a   1.000
_cell.length_b   1.000
_cell.length_c   1.000
_cell.angle_alpha   90.00
_cell.angle_beta   90.00
_cell.angle_gamma   90.00
#
_symmetry.space_group_name_H-M   'P 1'
#
loop_
_entity.id
_entity.type
_entity.pdbx_description
1 polymer ?
#
loop_
_entity_poly.entity_id
_entity_poly.type
_entity_poly.pdbx_seq_one_letter_code
_entity_poly.pdbx_strand_id
1 'polypeptide(L)'
;MDDMPQAYQDLVQELQSIAVLRSCASVLSWDEQTYLPPEAAEYRAEQLSLLAGMSHDRATSPKIGEWLEQLTDEAALGGSESVAAANVREAKRGYERSTKLPRRLVEELSRVGTLSQQAWITARKNDDYETFKPWLTKMIALKREEAAALGSESGLAYDALLDDYEPGATTEIVSQAFQQLREQLVELVAAIRDSGVEPQHEILTRRYPTETQRQLGLHAAKAIGFSFESGR
;
A
#
# COMPACT_ATOMS: atom_id res chain seq x y z
N MET A 1 -6.98 -29.90 2.27
CA MET A 1 -6.30 -29.46 1.03
C MET A 1 -6.16 -30.60 0.03
N ASP A 2 -6.12 -31.86 0.49
CA ASP A 2 -5.96 -33.07 -0.33
C ASP A 2 -7.00 -33.32 -1.44
N ASP A 3 -8.10 -32.56 -1.50
CA ASP A 3 -9.16 -32.70 -2.52
C ASP A 3 -9.13 -31.58 -3.58
N MET A 4 -8.15 -30.67 -3.53
CA MET A 4 -7.99 -29.60 -4.52
C MET A 4 -7.02 -30.01 -5.64
N PRO A 5 -7.21 -29.52 -6.88
CA PRO A 5 -6.29 -29.79 -7.99
C PRO A 5 -4.83 -29.49 -7.63
N GLN A 6 -3.88 -30.28 -8.14
CA GLN A 6 -2.46 -30.09 -7.86
C GLN A 6 -1.98 -28.67 -8.22
N ALA A 7 -2.43 -28.13 -9.36
CA ALA A 7 -2.13 -26.76 -9.78
C ALA A 7 -2.55 -25.70 -8.75
N TYR A 8 -3.66 -25.92 -8.03
CA TYR A 8 -4.09 -25.02 -6.96
C TYR A 8 -3.16 -25.08 -5.76
N GLN A 9 -2.75 -26.30 -5.37
CA GLN A 9 -1.82 -26.49 -4.25
C GLN A 9 -0.46 -25.83 -4.55
N ASP A 10 0.06 -26.03 -5.77
CA ASP A 10 1.31 -25.42 -6.23
C ASP A 10 1.22 -23.89 -6.28
N LEU A 11 0.12 -23.35 -6.82
CA LEU A 11 -0.14 -21.92 -6.86
C LEU A 11 -0.16 -21.31 -5.44
N VAL A 12 -0.91 -21.91 -4.52
CA VAL A 12 -1.00 -21.43 -3.13
C VAL A 12 0.36 -21.46 -2.46
N GLN A 13 1.15 -22.52 -2.65
CA GLN A 13 2.50 -22.63 -2.10
C GLN A 13 3.43 -21.52 -2.62
N GLU A 14 3.37 -21.21 -3.92
CA GLU A 14 4.17 -20.13 -4.50
C GLU A 14 3.73 -18.76 -3.98
N LEU A 15 2.42 -18.50 -3.92
CA LEU A 15 1.86 -17.25 -3.39
C LEU A 15 2.23 -17.03 -1.92
N GLN A 16 2.17 -18.09 -1.09
CA GLN A 16 2.62 -18.04 0.31
C GLN A 16 4.11 -17.70 0.39
N SER A 17 4.93 -18.29 -0.46
CA SER A 17 6.37 -18.04 -0.48
C SER A 17 6.69 -16.60 -0.91
N ILE A 18 5.96 -16.06 -1.88
CA ILE A 18 6.05 -14.64 -2.28
C ILE A 18 5.61 -13.74 -1.13
N ALA A 19 4.52 -14.08 -0.43
CA ALA A 19 4.03 -13.31 0.71
C ALA A 19 5.05 -13.25 1.85
N VAL A 20 5.71 -14.37 2.17
CA VAL A 20 6.78 -14.40 3.17
C VAL A 20 7.95 -13.51 2.74
N LEU A 21 8.40 -13.59 1.48
CA LEU A 21 9.48 -12.74 0.98
C LEU A 21 9.14 -11.24 1.06
N ARG A 22 7.90 -10.87 0.70
CA ARG A 22 7.40 -9.50 0.83
C ARG A 22 7.32 -9.07 2.30
N SER A 23 6.97 -9.97 3.22
CA SER A 23 6.93 -9.65 4.65
C SER A 23 8.32 -9.33 5.23
N CYS A 24 9.39 -9.94 4.70
CA CYS A 24 10.76 -9.56 5.05
C CYS A 24 11.03 -8.10 4.68
N ALA A 25 10.58 -7.67 3.49
CA ALA A 25 10.69 -6.27 3.08
C ALA A 25 9.85 -5.36 3.99
N SER A 26 8.67 -5.80 4.43
CA SER A 26 7.84 -5.04 5.38
C SER A 26 8.54 -4.77 6.71
N VAL A 27 9.27 -5.75 7.26
CA VAL A 27 10.06 -5.55 8.50
C VAL A 27 11.17 -4.51 8.27
N LEU A 28 11.86 -4.57 7.13
CA LEU A 28 12.90 -3.59 6.79
C LEU A 28 12.33 -2.18 6.59
N SER A 29 11.14 -2.05 6.00
CA SER A 29 10.46 -0.76 5.85
C SER A 29 9.97 -0.20 7.19
N TRP A 30 9.51 -1.05 8.11
CA TRP A 30 9.19 -0.64 9.48
C TRP A 30 10.44 -0.16 10.23
N ASP A 31 11.55 -0.90 10.14
CA ASP A 31 12.82 -0.54 10.77
C ASP A 31 13.36 0.79 10.22
N GLU A 32 13.20 1.02 8.91
CA GLU A 32 13.57 2.28 8.24
C GLU A 32 12.94 3.51 8.90
N GLN A 33 11.70 3.38 9.35
CA GLN A 33 10.92 4.48 9.90
C GLN A 33 11.06 4.62 11.42
N THR A 34 11.73 3.68 12.09
CA THR A 34 11.71 3.60 13.56
C THR A 34 13.09 3.52 14.20
N TYR A 35 14.03 2.74 13.66
CA TYR A 35 15.34 2.48 14.28
C TYR A 35 16.54 2.74 13.36
N LEU A 36 16.35 2.79 12.05
CA LEU A 36 17.45 2.91 11.08
C LEU A 36 18.30 4.17 11.32
N PRO A 37 19.64 4.02 11.48
CA PRO A 37 20.54 5.16 11.52
C PRO A 37 20.52 5.95 10.20
N PRO A 38 20.60 7.29 10.22
CA PRO A 38 20.49 8.11 9.01
C PRO A 38 21.46 7.74 7.88
N GLU A 39 22.70 7.35 8.21
CA GLU A 39 23.73 6.99 7.23
C GLU A 39 23.50 5.61 6.57
N ALA A 40 22.54 4.82 7.06
CA ALA A 40 22.22 3.50 6.51
C ALA A 40 21.10 3.53 5.44
N ALA A 41 20.55 4.72 5.13
CA ALA A 41 19.45 4.89 4.19
C ALA A 41 19.75 4.32 2.78
N GLU A 42 20.96 4.53 2.27
CA GLU A 42 21.34 4.04 0.93
C GLU A 42 21.34 2.51 0.88
N TYR A 43 21.96 1.86 1.86
CA TYR A 43 21.98 0.41 1.93
C TYR A 43 20.59 -0.18 2.18
N ARG A 44 19.75 0.48 2.99
CA ARG A 44 18.34 0.06 3.14
C ARG A 44 17.59 0.12 1.81
N ALA A 45 17.84 1.15 1.00
CA ALA A 45 17.23 1.26 -0.33
C ALA A 45 17.67 0.12 -1.27
N GLU A 46 18.94 -0.30 -1.19
CA GLU A 46 19.44 -1.46 -1.94
C GLU A 46 18.76 -2.77 -1.49
N GLN A 47 18.65 -3.00 -0.18
CA GLN A 47 17.97 -4.19 0.36
C GLN A 47 16.52 -4.28 -0.09
N LEU A 48 15.76 -3.19 0.03
CA LEU A 48 14.36 -3.14 -0.37
C LEU A 48 14.20 -3.28 -1.89
N SER A 49 15.06 -2.63 -2.68
CA SER A 49 15.08 -2.75 -4.14
C SER A 49 15.33 -4.19 -4.58
N LEU A 50 16.30 -4.88 -3.98
CA LEU A 50 16.60 -6.28 -4.30
C LEU A 50 15.41 -7.19 -3.98
N LEU A 51 14.83 -7.06 -2.78
CA LEU A 51 13.68 -7.85 -2.37
C LEU A 51 12.45 -7.60 -3.24
N ALA A 52 12.24 -6.36 -3.69
CA ALA A 52 11.18 -6.00 -4.63
C ALA A 52 11.37 -6.70 -5.98
N GLY A 53 12.59 -6.67 -6.54
CA GLY A 53 12.93 -7.38 -7.77
C GLY A 53 12.74 -8.89 -7.65
N MET A 54 13.26 -9.51 -6.60
CA MET A 54 13.10 -10.95 -6.34
C MET A 54 11.63 -11.36 -6.19
N SER A 55 10.84 -10.55 -5.47
CA SER A 55 9.41 -10.83 -5.29
C SER A 55 8.63 -10.65 -6.60
N HIS A 56 9.03 -9.69 -7.43
CA HIS A 56 8.43 -9.44 -8.73
C HIS A 56 8.72 -10.58 -9.71
N ASP A 57 9.98 -11.03 -9.82
CA ASP A 57 10.37 -12.14 -10.69
C ASP A 57 9.58 -13.43 -10.40
N ARG A 58 9.33 -13.70 -9.11
CA ARG A 58 8.48 -14.83 -8.71
C ARG A 58 7.02 -14.60 -9.07
N ALA A 59 6.49 -13.41 -8.80
CA ALA A 59 5.10 -13.05 -9.07
C ALA A 59 4.76 -12.97 -10.57
N THR A 60 5.77 -12.87 -11.45
CA THR A 60 5.61 -12.86 -12.91
C THR A 60 6.12 -14.12 -13.58
N SER A 61 6.44 -15.16 -12.80
CA SER A 61 6.88 -16.45 -13.30
C SER A 61 5.83 -17.08 -14.22
N PRO A 62 6.19 -17.58 -15.43
CA PRO A 62 5.25 -18.22 -16.34
C PRO A 62 4.46 -19.38 -15.72
N LYS A 63 5.05 -20.09 -14.74
CA LYS A 63 4.38 -21.18 -14.01
C LYS A 63 3.09 -20.74 -13.32
N ILE A 64 3.04 -19.51 -12.81
CA ILE A 64 1.82 -18.97 -12.20
C ILE A 64 0.72 -18.88 -13.26
N GLY A 65 1.04 -18.37 -14.46
CA GLY A 65 0.12 -18.36 -15.60
C GLY A 65 -0.35 -19.76 -15.99
N GLU A 66 0.56 -20.72 -16.10
CA GLU A 66 0.26 -22.13 -16.43
C GLU A 66 -0.68 -22.79 -15.40
N TRP A 67 -0.51 -22.50 -14.11
CA TRP A 67 -1.42 -23.00 -13.07
C TRP A 67 -2.78 -22.30 -13.14
N LEU A 68 -2.81 -20.99 -13.34
CA LEU A 68 -4.07 -20.22 -13.46
C LEU A 68 -4.92 -20.67 -14.65
N GLU A 69 -4.30 -21.03 -15.78
CA GLU A 69 -4.99 -21.56 -16.96
C GLU A 69 -5.65 -22.92 -16.68
N GLN A 70 -5.08 -23.73 -15.79
CA GLN A 70 -5.64 -25.02 -15.36
C GLN A 70 -6.79 -24.87 -14.34
N LEU A 71 -6.94 -23.70 -13.73
CA LEU A 71 -7.88 -23.45 -12.62
C LEU A 71 -9.07 -22.58 -13.07
N THR A 72 -9.56 -22.80 -14.29
CA THR A 72 -10.68 -22.04 -14.87
C THR A 72 -12.06 -22.59 -14.49
N ASP A 73 -12.15 -23.84 -14.03
CA ASP A 73 -13.41 -24.45 -13.60
C ASP A 73 -13.68 -24.19 -12.11
N GLU A 74 -14.58 -23.26 -11.82
CA GLU A 74 -14.97 -22.92 -10.45
C GLU A 74 -15.64 -24.08 -9.71
N ALA A 75 -16.31 -25.01 -10.40
CA ALA A 75 -16.92 -26.17 -9.75
C ALA A 75 -15.86 -27.08 -9.13
N ALA A 76 -14.73 -27.27 -9.81
CA ALA A 76 -13.56 -27.99 -9.30
C ALA A 76 -12.86 -27.27 -8.13
N LEU A 77 -13.14 -25.97 -7.94
CA LEU A 77 -12.66 -25.16 -6.83
C LEU A 77 -13.67 -25.09 -5.67
N GLY A 78 -14.82 -25.78 -5.74
CA GLY A 78 -15.86 -25.74 -4.72
C GLY A 78 -16.87 -24.59 -4.89
N GLY A 79 -16.97 -24.01 -6.09
CA GLY A 79 -17.91 -22.95 -6.46
C GLY A 79 -17.34 -21.53 -6.35
N SER A 80 -18.04 -20.55 -6.95
CA SER A 80 -17.61 -19.14 -7.06
C SER A 80 -17.33 -18.45 -5.72
N GLU A 81 -18.08 -18.82 -4.69
CA GLU A 81 -17.98 -18.25 -3.33
C GLU A 81 -16.92 -18.96 -2.47
N SER A 82 -16.21 -19.96 -3.02
CA SER A 82 -15.20 -20.69 -2.27
C SER A 82 -13.93 -19.84 -2.08
N VAL A 83 -13.19 -20.14 -1.00
CA VAL A 83 -11.87 -19.53 -0.77
C VAL A 83 -10.91 -19.83 -1.93
N ALA A 84 -11.02 -21.01 -2.54
CA ALA A 84 -10.15 -21.39 -3.64
C ALA A 84 -10.44 -20.58 -4.91
N ALA A 85 -11.72 -20.37 -5.24
CA ALA A 85 -12.13 -19.51 -6.35
C ALA A 85 -11.70 -18.06 -6.13
N ALA A 86 -11.85 -17.53 -4.90
CA ALA A 86 -11.36 -16.21 -4.54
C ALA A 86 -9.83 -16.09 -4.69
N ASN A 87 -9.07 -17.06 -4.19
CA ASN A 87 -7.61 -17.09 -4.33
C ASN A 87 -7.17 -17.05 -5.80
N VAL A 88 -7.81 -17.86 -6.66
CA VAL A 88 -7.49 -17.91 -8.10
C VAL A 88 -7.83 -16.60 -8.80
N ARG A 89 -8.99 -16.01 -8.50
CA ARG A 89 -9.41 -14.72 -9.06
C ARG A 89 -8.43 -13.60 -8.72
N GLU A 90 -8.06 -13.47 -7.44
CA GLU A 90 -7.13 -12.43 -7.01
C GLU A 90 -5.69 -12.69 -7.49
N ALA A 91 -5.26 -13.96 -7.52
CA ALA A 91 -3.96 -14.34 -8.07
C ALA A 91 -3.86 -14.02 -9.57
N LYS A 92 -4.93 -14.28 -10.34
CA LYS A 92 -5.01 -13.93 -11.75
C LYS A 92 -4.90 -12.43 -11.96
N ARG A 93 -5.71 -11.63 -11.25
CA ARG A 93 -5.62 -10.17 -11.29
C ARG A 93 -4.21 -9.68 -10.94
N GLY A 94 -3.62 -10.21 -9.88
CA GLY A 94 -2.27 -9.86 -9.44
C GLY A 94 -1.19 -10.21 -10.48
N TYR A 95 -1.27 -11.39 -11.10
CA TYR A 95 -0.35 -11.84 -12.14
C TYR A 95 -0.45 -10.98 -13.40
N GLU A 96 -1.67 -10.74 -13.89
CA GLU A 96 -1.92 -9.91 -15.08
C GLU A 96 -1.43 -8.46 -14.88
N ARG A 97 -1.65 -7.87 -13.70
CA ARG A 97 -1.12 -6.53 -13.40
C ARG A 97 0.41 -6.54 -13.27
N SER A 98 0.97 -7.51 -12.56
CA SER A 98 2.42 -7.58 -12.31
C SER A 98 3.21 -7.79 -13.60
N THR A 99 2.74 -8.64 -14.50
CA THR A 99 3.41 -8.96 -15.78
C THR A 99 3.49 -7.79 -16.75
N LYS A 100 2.64 -6.76 -16.58
CA LYS A 100 2.73 -5.51 -17.35
C LYS A 100 3.88 -4.61 -16.91
N LEU A 101 4.37 -4.76 -15.68
CA LEU A 101 5.41 -3.91 -15.13
C LEU A 101 6.80 -4.50 -15.42
N PRO A 102 7.74 -3.72 -15.99
CA PRO A 102 9.11 -4.19 -16.12
C PRO A 102 9.81 -4.22 -14.76
N ARG A 103 10.59 -5.28 -14.49
CA ARG A 103 11.36 -5.43 -13.23
C ARG A 103 12.14 -4.18 -12.84
N ARG A 104 12.81 -3.51 -13.80
CA ARG A 104 13.59 -2.28 -13.52
C ARG A 104 12.75 -1.19 -12.85
N LEU A 105 11.48 -1.06 -13.25
CA LEU A 105 10.59 -0.01 -12.75
C LEU A 105 10.19 -0.32 -11.32
N VAL A 106 9.92 -1.59 -11.01
CA VAL A 106 9.61 -2.05 -9.65
C VAL A 106 10.78 -1.82 -8.70
N GLU A 107 12.00 -2.19 -9.12
CA GLU A 107 13.23 -1.94 -8.35
C GLU A 107 13.47 -0.44 -8.16
N GLU A 108 13.34 0.36 -9.22
CA GLU A 108 13.56 1.80 -9.15
C GLU A 108 12.52 2.52 -8.29
N LEU A 109 11.24 2.15 -8.37
CA LEU A 109 10.18 2.65 -7.50
C LEU A 109 10.50 2.36 -6.02
N SER A 110 10.93 1.14 -5.71
CA SER A 110 11.32 0.76 -4.34
C SER A 110 12.52 1.58 -3.84
N ARG A 111 13.57 1.69 -4.66
CA ARG A 111 14.79 2.41 -4.30
C ARG A 111 14.53 3.91 -4.12
N VAL A 112 13.86 4.53 -5.07
CA VAL A 112 13.54 5.97 -5.03
C VAL A 112 12.55 6.25 -3.91
N GLY A 113 11.58 5.39 -3.65
CA GLY A 113 10.65 5.50 -2.53
C GLY A 113 11.39 5.63 -1.20
N THR A 114 12.28 4.66 -0.92
CA THR A 114 13.11 4.62 0.30
C THR A 114 13.94 5.90 0.45
N LEU A 115 14.71 6.28 -0.57
CA LEU A 115 15.58 7.46 -0.50
C LEU A 115 14.78 8.77 -0.37
N SER A 116 13.66 8.87 -1.09
CA SER A 116 12.80 10.05 -1.06
C SER A 116 12.12 10.23 0.29
N GLN A 117 11.77 9.15 0.99
CA GLN A 117 11.18 9.21 2.33
C GLN A 117 12.16 9.85 3.33
N GLN A 118 13.44 9.44 3.30
CA GLN A 118 14.47 10.01 4.17
C GLN A 118 14.73 11.49 3.87
N ALA A 119 14.79 11.85 2.59
CA ALA A 119 14.89 13.24 2.16
C ALA A 119 13.68 14.07 2.63
N TRP A 120 12.47 13.51 2.53
CA TRP A 120 11.23 14.16 2.95
C TRP A 120 11.17 14.42 4.46
N ILE A 121 11.62 13.48 5.29
CA ILE A 121 11.65 13.65 6.76
C ILE A 121 12.44 14.92 7.13
N THR A 122 13.60 15.10 6.50
CA THR A 122 14.46 16.26 6.74
C THR A 122 13.87 17.54 6.14
N ALA A 123 13.41 17.48 4.89
CA ALA A 123 12.80 18.61 4.19
C ALA A 123 11.56 19.14 4.92
N ARG A 124 10.65 18.25 5.34
CA ARG A 124 9.42 18.61 6.09
C ARG A 124 9.76 19.26 7.43
N LYS A 125 10.76 18.74 8.15
CA LYS A 125 11.19 19.33 9.42
C LYS A 125 11.71 20.76 9.25
N ASN A 126 12.35 21.04 8.14
CA ASN A 126 12.98 22.32 7.84
C ASN A 126 12.10 23.26 6.99
N ASP A 127 10.88 22.85 6.65
CA ASP A 127 10.00 23.55 5.70
C ASP A 127 10.69 23.84 4.34
N ASP A 128 11.51 22.90 3.87
CA ASP A 128 12.36 23.06 2.69
C ASP A 128 11.86 22.24 1.49
N TYR A 129 10.92 22.83 0.75
CA TYR A 129 10.37 22.21 -0.46
C TYR A 129 11.40 22.04 -1.58
N GLU A 130 12.32 22.99 -1.76
CA GLU A 130 13.24 22.98 -2.89
C GLU A 130 14.22 21.80 -2.81
N THR A 131 14.64 21.40 -1.59
CA THR A 131 15.43 20.19 -1.39
C THR A 131 14.65 18.90 -1.72
N PHE A 132 13.33 18.86 -1.48
CA PHE A 132 12.52 17.67 -1.75
C PHE A 132 12.03 17.57 -3.20
N LYS A 133 11.84 18.70 -3.88
CA LYS A 133 11.28 18.80 -5.23
C LYS A 133 11.93 17.88 -6.28
N PRO A 134 13.27 17.67 -6.34
CA PRO A 134 13.87 16.72 -7.27
C PRO A 134 13.40 15.28 -7.04
N TRP A 135 13.25 14.86 -5.78
CA TRP A 135 12.75 13.54 -5.42
C TRP A 135 11.29 13.36 -5.80
N LEU A 136 10.45 14.36 -5.50
CA LEU A 136 9.03 14.36 -5.90
C LEU A 136 8.88 14.28 -7.42
N THR A 137 9.66 15.07 -8.16
CA THR A 137 9.65 15.06 -9.63
C THR A 137 9.99 13.68 -10.18
N LYS A 138 11.03 13.05 -9.63
CA LYS A 138 11.43 11.69 -10.01
C LYS A 138 10.34 10.66 -9.70
N MET A 139 9.75 10.72 -8.51
CA MET A 139 8.67 9.80 -8.11
C MET A 139 7.45 9.94 -9.02
N ILE A 140 7.03 11.17 -9.34
CA ILE A 140 5.91 11.42 -10.27
C ILE A 140 6.20 10.84 -11.66
N ALA A 141 7.43 10.98 -12.16
CA ALA A 141 7.82 10.42 -13.45
C ALA A 141 7.70 8.88 -13.46
N LEU A 142 8.21 8.21 -12.41
CA LEU A 142 8.11 6.75 -12.28
C LEU A 142 6.65 6.28 -12.14
N LYS A 143 5.83 6.99 -11.36
CA LYS A 143 4.39 6.69 -11.23
C LYS A 143 3.62 6.87 -12.54
N ARG A 144 4.02 7.82 -13.38
CA ARG A 144 3.44 7.96 -14.74
C ARG A 144 3.85 6.81 -15.66
N GLU A 145 5.09 6.34 -15.55
CA GLU A 145 5.55 5.15 -16.27
C GLU A 145 4.77 3.89 -15.85
N GLU A 146 4.58 3.71 -14.54
CA GLU A 146 3.76 2.62 -13.96
C GLU A 146 2.32 2.66 -14.47
N ALA A 147 1.68 3.84 -14.41
CA ALA A 147 0.32 4.02 -14.92
C ALA A 147 0.20 3.68 -16.41
N ALA A 148 1.18 4.09 -17.21
CA ALA A 148 1.21 3.81 -18.64
C ALA A 148 1.38 2.31 -18.94
N ALA A 149 2.19 1.61 -18.13
CA ALA A 149 2.39 0.16 -18.26
C ALA A 149 1.13 -0.62 -17.86
N LEU A 150 0.47 -0.23 -16.77
CA LEU A 150 -0.76 -0.90 -16.28
C LEU A 150 -1.94 -0.70 -17.24
N GLY A 151 -2.14 0.54 -17.69
CA GLY A 151 -3.33 0.97 -18.41
C GLY A 151 -4.60 0.92 -17.56
N SER A 152 -5.66 1.52 -18.06
CA SER A 152 -7.00 1.49 -17.45
C SER A 152 -8.07 1.41 -18.53
N GLU A 153 -9.23 0.86 -18.17
CA GLU A 153 -10.37 0.77 -19.10
C GLU A 153 -10.90 2.15 -19.50
N SER A 154 -10.84 3.12 -18.58
CA SER A 154 -11.24 4.51 -18.83
C SER A 154 -10.23 5.28 -19.71
N GLY A 155 -9.03 4.75 -19.90
CA GLY A 155 -7.91 5.44 -20.54
C GLY A 155 -7.25 6.52 -19.68
N LEU A 156 -7.74 6.78 -18.47
CA LEU A 156 -7.13 7.72 -17.52
C LEU A 156 -6.00 7.05 -16.75
N ALA A 157 -4.80 7.61 -16.85
CA ALA A 157 -3.62 7.09 -16.15
C ALA A 157 -3.80 7.02 -14.62
N TYR A 158 -4.55 7.95 -14.03
CA TYR A 158 -4.78 7.94 -12.58
C TYR A 158 -5.64 6.76 -12.14
N ASP A 159 -6.60 6.32 -12.96
CA ASP A 159 -7.46 5.17 -12.64
C ASP A 159 -6.64 3.87 -12.56
N ALA A 160 -5.61 3.75 -13.39
CA ALA A 160 -4.70 2.59 -13.34
C ALA A 160 -3.98 2.46 -12.00
N LEU A 161 -3.63 3.61 -11.39
CA LEU A 161 -2.98 3.70 -10.08
C LEU A 161 -3.99 3.61 -8.93
N LEU A 162 -5.20 4.13 -9.10
CA LEU A 162 -6.26 4.06 -8.11
C LEU A 162 -6.69 2.62 -7.84
N ASP A 163 -6.75 1.81 -8.91
CA ASP A 163 -7.10 0.38 -8.87
C ASP A 163 -6.14 -0.47 -8.01
N ASP A 164 -4.91 -0.01 -7.75
CA ASP A 164 -4.00 -0.70 -6.82
C ASP A 164 -4.44 -0.57 -5.35
N TYR A 165 -5.16 0.49 -5.00
CA TYR A 165 -5.60 0.77 -3.64
C TYR A 165 -7.06 0.38 -3.41
N GLU A 166 -7.91 0.62 -4.40
CA GLU A 166 -9.33 0.28 -4.35
C GLU A 166 -9.73 -0.37 -5.69
N PRO A 167 -9.77 -1.72 -5.76
CA PRO A 167 -10.08 -2.43 -6.99
C PRO A 167 -11.41 -2.00 -7.60
N GLY A 168 -11.38 -1.58 -8.86
CA GLY A 168 -12.54 -1.10 -9.62
C GLY A 168 -12.90 0.37 -9.41
N ALA A 169 -12.20 1.10 -8.53
CA ALA A 169 -12.45 2.53 -8.37
C ALA A 169 -11.92 3.34 -9.57
N THR A 170 -12.66 4.37 -9.94
CA THR A 170 -12.30 5.30 -11.03
C THR A 170 -12.36 6.75 -10.54
N THR A 171 -11.69 7.64 -11.26
CA THR A 171 -11.76 9.09 -11.03
C THR A 171 -13.21 9.59 -11.07
N GLU A 172 -14.05 9.01 -11.92
CA GLU A 172 -15.47 9.35 -12.00
C GLU A 172 -16.21 9.02 -10.69
N ILE A 173 -16.09 7.78 -10.21
CA ILE A 173 -16.73 7.32 -8.96
C ILE A 173 -16.27 8.20 -7.80
N VAL A 174 -14.96 8.46 -7.69
CA VAL A 174 -14.38 9.30 -6.65
C VAL A 174 -14.90 10.75 -6.76
N SER A 175 -14.94 11.33 -7.96
CA SER A 175 -15.40 12.71 -8.16
C SER A 175 -16.87 12.89 -7.74
N GLN A 176 -17.72 11.92 -8.06
CA GLN A 176 -19.14 11.94 -7.66
C GLN A 176 -19.30 11.91 -6.13
N ALA A 177 -18.56 11.04 -5.45
CA ALA A 177 -18.58 10.97 -3.99
C ALA A 177 -18.08 12.28 -3.34
N PHE A 178 -16.98 12.83 -3.84
CA PHE A 178 -16.42 14.09 -3.34
C PHE A 178 -17.34 15.28 -3.57
N GLN A 179 -18.08 15.33 -4.68
CA GLN A 179 -19.03 16.40 -4.96
C GLN A 179 -20.14 16.43 -3.90
N GLN A 180 -20.77 15.27 -3.63
CA GLN A 180 -21.83 15.16 -2.64
C GLN A 180 -21.34 15.52 -1.23
N LEU A 181 -20.14 15.05 -0.86
CA LEU A 181 -19.51 15.39 0.42
C LEU A 181 -19.21 16.89 0.52
N ARG A 182 -18.69 17.51 -0.56
CA ARG A 182 -18.32 18.93 -0.55
C ARG A 182 -19.53 19.83 -0.33
N GLU A 183 -20.65 19.54 -0.99
CA GLU A 183 -21.88 20.33 -0.85
C GLU A 183 -22.33 20.39 0.62
N GLN A 184 -22.39 19.25 1.30
CA GLN A 184 -22.81 19.18 2.70
C GLN A 184 -21.74 19.70 3.69
N LEU A 185 -20.47 19.39 3.46
CA LEU A 185 -19.39 19.77 4.38
C LEU A 185 -19.12 21.28 4.34
N VAL A 186 -19.25 21.94 3.19
CA VAL A 186 -19.08 23.40 3.09
C VAL A 186 -20.16 24.11 3.91
N GLU A 187 -21.41 23.68 3.81
CA GLU A 187 -22.51 24.23 4.60
C GLU A 187 -22.32 23.97 6.09
N LEU A 188 -21.94 22.75 6.47
CA LEU A 188 -21.69 22.38 7.87
C LEU A 188 -20.54 23.20 8.48
N VAL A 189 -19.42 23.35 7.76
CA VAL A 189 -18.28 24.14 8.23
C VAL A 189 -18.66 25.62 8.36
N ALA A 190 -19.45 26.16 7.43
CA ALA A 190 -19.98 27.52 7.55
C ALA A 190 -20.87 27.66 8.78
N ALA A 191 -21.80 26.72 9.01
CA ALA A 191 -22.67 26.73 10.18
C ALA A 191 -21.89 26.65 11.50
N ILE A 192 -20.86 25.81 11.59
CA ILE A 192 -19.98 25.72 12.77
C ILE A 192 -19.27 27.05 13.01
N ARG A 193 -18.66 27.63 11.96
CA ARG A 193 -17.96 28.91 12.05
C ARG A 193 -18.91 30.04 12.48
N ASP A 194 -20.11 30.07 11.94
CA ASP A 194 -21.08 31.14 12.16
C ASP A 194 -21.90 30.93 13.47
N SER A 195 -21.75 29.78 14.15
CA SER A 195 -22.46 29.46 15.40
C SER A 195 -22.03 30.33 16.58
N GLY A 196 -20.83 30.90 16.55
CA GLY A 196 -20.22 31.63 17.67
C GLY A 196 -19.87 30.74 18.89
N VAL A 197 -20.04 29.42 18.79
CA VAL A 197 -19.68 28.48 19.86
C VAL A 197 -18.20 28.15 19.77
N GLU A 198 -17.43 28.59 20.74
CA GLU A 198 -16.01 28.24 20.87
C GLU A 198 -15.82 27.19 21.99
N PRO A 199 -15.37 25.97 21.66
CA PRO A 199 -15.00 25.00 22.69
C PRO A 199 -13.70 25.43 23.38
N GLN A 200 -13.51 24.99 24.62
CA GLN A 200 -12.34 25.34 25.43
C GLN A 200 -11.08 24.62 24.93
N HIS A 201 -10.44 25.15 23.89
CA HIS A 201 -9.23 24.58 23.28
C HIS A 201 -8.02 24.58 24.22
N GLU A 202 -7.98 25.48 25.21
CA GLU A 202 -6.86 25.59 26.15
C GLU A 202 -6.54 24.25 26.82
N ILE A 203 -7.56 23.44 27.11
CA ILE A 203 -7.39 22.11 27.70
C ILE A 203 -6.44 21.27 26.84
N LEU A 204 -6.57 21.29 25.52
CA LEU A 204 -5.78 20.46 24.60
C LEU A 204 -4.31 20.89 24.48
N THR A 205 -3.98 22.14 24.83
CA THR A 205 -2.63 22.71 24.67
C THR A 205 -1.85 22.82 25.97
N ARG A 206 -2.38 22.25 27.07
CA ARG A 206 -1.66 22.18 28.36
C ARG A 206 -0.47 21.23 28.26
N ARG A 207 0.35 21.24 29.31
CA ARG A 207 1.46 20.29 29.44
C ARG A 207 0.92 18.91 29.79
N TYR A 208 1.03 17.97 28.86
CA TYR A 208 0.75 16.55 29.06
C TYR A 208 2.05 15.74 28.97
N PRO A 209 2.52 15.10 30.05
CA PRO A 209 3.75 14.31 30.00
C PRO A 209 3.67 13.20 28.95
N THR A 210 4.68 13.11 28.07
CA THR A 210 4.72 12.14 26.97
C THR A 210 4.56 10.71 27.44
N GLU A 211 5.18 10.36 28.57
CA GLU A 211 5.07 9.01 29.13
C GLU A 211 3.63 8.68 29.56
N THR A 212 2.91 9.64 30.17
CA THR A 212 1.50 9.44 30.53
C THR A 212 0.62 9.30 29.29
N GLN A 213 0.89 10.08 28.23
CA GLN A 213 0.20 9.93 26.95
C GLN A 213 0.46 8.55 26.32
N ARG A 214 1.70 8.04 26.41
CA ARG A 214 2.06 6.69 25.96
C ARG A 214 1.26 5.63 26.72
N GLN A 215 1.18 5.72 28.04
CA GLN A 215 0.40 4.78 28.85
C GLN A 215 -1.09 4.81 28.48
N LEU A 216 -1.65 5.99 28.26
CA LEU A 216 -3.04 6.13 27.79
C LEU A 216 -3.24 5.47 26.43
N GLY A 217 -2.33 5.69 25.48
CA GLY A 217 -2.37 5.06 24.16
C GLY A 217 -2.33 3.53 24.23
N LEU A 218 -1.44 2.96 25.04
CA LEU A 218 -1.36 1.51 25.27
C LEU A 218 -2.64 0.95 25.90
N HIS A 219 -3.22 1.69 26.86
CA HIS A 219 -4.48 1.30 27.48
C HIS A 219 -5.64 1.31 26.47
N ALA A 220 -5.73 2.37 25.66
CA ALA A 220 -6.76 2.49 24.62
C ALA A 220 -6.62 1.37 23.57
N ALA A 221 -5.40 1.10 23.10
CA ALA A 221 -5.12 0.00 22.16
C ALA A 221 -5.57 -1.36 22.73
N LYS A 222 -5.24 -1.64 23.99
CA LYS A 222 -5.70 -2.87 24.67
C LYS A 222 -7.23 -2.91 24.80
N ALA A 223 -7.86 -1.78 25.12
CA ALA A 223 -9.32 -1.71 25.29
C ALA A 223 -10.08 -1.96 23.98
N ILE A 224 -9.52 -1.58 22.82
CA ILE A 224 -10.09 -1.89 21.51
C ILE A 224 -9.73 -3.29 20.99
N GLY A 225 -9.01 -4.10 21.79
CA GLY A 225 -8.72 -5.51 21.50
C GLY A 225 -7.35 -5.79 20.88
N PHE A 226 -6.44 -4.82 20.83
CA PHE A 226 -5.09 -5.06 20.32
C PHE A 226 -4.28 -5.97 21.26
N SER A 227 -3.67 -7.02 20.69
CA SER A 227 -2.79 -7.94 21.41
C SER A 227 -1.32 -7.54 21.27
N PHE A 228 -0.70 -7.16 22.39
CA PHE A 228 0.73 -6.84 22.46
C PHE A 228 1.65 -8.07 22.46
N GLU A 229 1.10 -9.28 22.53
CA GLU A 229 1.88 -10.51 22.28
C GLU A 229 2.16 -10.72 20.79
N SER A 230 1.44 -10.00 19.91
CA SER A 230 1.52 -10.13 18.44
C SER A 230 1.83 -8.81 17.74
N GLY A 231 2.24 -7.77 18.47
CA GLY A 231 2.51 -6.45 17.90
C GLY A 231 3.09 -5.48 18.93
N ARG A 232 3.51 -4.30 18.47
CA ARG A 232 4.13 -3.25 19.28
C ARG A 232 3.82 -1.87 18.75
#